data_AF-A0A396NAL3-F1
#
_entry.id   AF-A0A396NAL3-F1
#
_cell.length_a   1.000
_cell.length_b   1.000
_cell.length_c   1.000
_cell.angle_alpha   90.00
_cell.angle_beta   90.00
_cell.angle_gamma   90.00
#
_symmetry.space_group_name_H-M   'P 1'
#
loop_
_entity.id
_entity.type
_entity.pdbx_description
1 polymer ?
#
loop_
_entity_poly.entity_id
_entity_poly.type
_entity_poly.pdbx_seq_one_letter_code
_entity_poly.pdbx_strand_id
1 'polypeptide(L)'
;MNLKYLIRMPAILISGILAGTIFLWLAFLIPDKLIYEHGAESVEIFTGEGLYPFVGNTPAEELDNWTDSLMIHTACYQKEDASALESAVAAYRPVYQDADPITSFRMDVKGIDNGMEITSYARYWHGYLVFLRPLLFFMDYQGIRALTNLGVVFTLLLITGTLIRQKRYCLILPFLCTALFLRPLAIAFSIQFSSVYYVMIFSLFLILVCRNQMEQDGRYLYLFLINGMITAYLDLLTYPAAALGIPLVFFLATGKMVNFLEKRHTAFSLL
;
A
#
# COMPACT_ATOMS: atom_id res chain seq x y z
N MET A 1 -0.19 -5.78 32.45
CA MET A 1 -0.09 -4.79 31.35
C MET A 1 -0.12 -3.39 31.97
N ASN A 2 0.85 -2.52 31.67
CA ASN A 2 0.94 -1.18 32.28
C ASN A 2 -0.30 -0.34 31.89
N LEU A 3 -0.96 0.29 32.87
CA LEU A 3 -2.21 1.05 32.71
C LEU A 3 -2.13 2.10 31.58
N LYS A 4 -0.94 2.65 31.33
CA LYS A 4 -0.69 3.59 30.24
C LYS A 4 -1.00 3.01 28.85
N TYR A 5 -0.70 1.73 28.60
CA TYR A 5 -1.01 1.09 27.30
C TYR A 5 -2.51 0.83 27.15
N LEU A 6 -3.18 0.49 28.24
CA LEU A 6 -4.61 0.16 28.28
C LEU A 6 -5.49 1.37 27.91
N ILE A 7 -4.97 2.59 28.08
CA ILE A 7 -5.63 3.84 27.67
C ILE A 7 -5.11 4.34 26.32
N ARG A 8 -3.78 4.35 26.11
CA ARG A 8 -3.17 4.95 24.91
C ARG A 8 -3.45 4.16 23.63
N MET A 9 -3.41 2.83 23.67
CA MET A 9 -3.63 2.02 22.46
C MET A 9 -5.05 2.17 21.91
N PRO A 10 -6.13 2.07 22.73
CA PRO A 10 -7.48 2.38 22.27
C PRO A 10 -7.63 3.83 21.78
N ALA A 11 -7.03 4.80 22.47
CA ALA A 11 -7.08 6.20 22.05
C ALA A 11 -6.43 6.41 20.66
N ILE A 12 -5.28 5.78 20.40
CA ILE A 12 -4.63 5.80 19.08
C ILE A 12 -5.54 5.17 18.04
N LEU A 13 -6.15 4.01 18.34
CA LEU A 13 -7.05 3.32 17.43
C LEU A 13 -8.25 4.19 17.04
N ILE A 14 -8.95 4.77 18.02
CA ILE A 14 -10.10 5.65 17.79
C ILE A 14 -9.68 6.88 16.99
N SER A 15 -8.55 7.50 17.35
CA SER A 15 -8.02 8.67 16.63
C SER A 15 -7.69 8.33 15.17
N GLY A 16 -7.13 7.15 14.92
CA GLY A 16 -6.82 6.68 13.57
C GLY A 16 -8.05 6.39 12.72
N ILE A 17 -9.11 5.83 13.31
CA ILE A 17 -10.40 5.65 12.62
C ILE A 17 -10.96 7.00 12.19
N LEU A 18 -11.04 7.96 13.13
CA LEU A 18 -11.55 9.31 12.82
C LEU A 18 -10.70 10.00 11.76
N ALA A 19 -9.36 9.94 11.87
CA ALA A 19 -8.46 10.53 10.90
C ALA A 19 -8.61 9.87 9.51
N GLY A 20 -8.70 8.54 9.44
CA GLY A 20 -8.92 7.81 8.20
C GLY A 20 -10.21 8.24 7.50
N THR A 21 -11.33 8.28 8.24
CA THR A 21 -12.60 8.74 7.69
C THR A 21 -12.52 10.18 7.17
N ILE A 22 -11.86 11.09 7.91
CA ILE A 22 -11.67 12.47 7.45
C ILE A 22 -10.82 12.51 6.18
N PHE A 23 -9.74 11.74 6.09
CA PHE A 23 -8.90 11.73 4.89
C PHE A 23 -9.64 11.21 3.66
N LEU A 24 -10.47 10.17 3.80
CA LEU A 24 -11.32 9.71 2.70
C LEU A 24 -12.33 10.77 2.29
N TRP A 25 -13.00 11.38 3.27
CA TRP A 25 -13.94 12.46 2.99
C TRP A 25 -13.28 13.61 2.21
N LEU A 26 -12.09 14.04 2.63
CA LEU A 26 -11.31 15.06 1.91
C LEU A 26 -10.93 14.62 0.49
N ALA A 27 -10.58 13.33 0.28
CA ALA A 27 -10.27 12.82 -1.05
C ALA A 27 -11.46 12.90 -2.01
N PHE A 28 -12.68 12.68 -1.50
CA PHE A 28 -13.94 12.81 -2.26
C PHE A 28 -14.44 14.25 -2.43
N LEU A 29 -13.79 15.24 -1.80
CA LEU A 29 -14.03 16.66 -2.07
C LEU A 29 -13.18 17.21 -3.22
N ILE A 30 -12.22 16.44 -3.74
CA ILE A 30 -11.38 16.83 -4.88
C ILE A 30 -12.27 16.88 -6.14
N PRO A 31 -12.17 17.94 -6.98
CA PRO A 31 -12.97 18.05 -8.20
C PRO A 31 -12.79 16.88 -9.16
N ASP A 32 -13.91 16.30 -9.61
CA ASP A 32 -13.91 15.00 -10.30
C ASP A 32 -13.55 15.07 -11.79
N LYS A 33 -13.65 16.24 -12.44
CA LYS A 33 -13.48 16.34 -13.89
C LYS A 33 -12.15 15.72 -14.38
N LEU A 34 -11.03 16.13 -13.79
CA LEU A 34 -9.71 15.60 -14.17
C LEU A 34 -9.52 14.14 -13.73
N ILE A 35 -10.09 13.76 -12.58
CA ILE A 35 -10.04 12.37 -12.08
C ILE A 35 -10.77 11.44 -13.07
N TYR A 36 -11.90 11.87 -13.61
CA TYR A 36 -12.65 11.12 -14.62
C TYR A 36 -11.91 11.07 -15.96
N GLU A 37 -11.37 12.20 -16.44
CA GLU A 37 -10.60 12.26 -17.70
C GLU A 37 -9.38 11.31 -17.65
N HIS A 38 -8.54 11.39 -16.62
CA HIS A 38 -7.41 10.48 -16.45
C HIS A 38 -7.84 9.03 -16.17
N GLY A 39 -9.01 8.83 -15.53
CA GLY A 39 -9.62 7.51 -15.37
C GLY A 39 -10.01 6.87 -16.70
N ALA A 40 -10.60 7.65 -17.61
CA ALA A 40 -10.95 7.22 -18.96
C ALA A 40 -9.70 6.88 -19.79
N GLU A 41 -8.62 7.65 -19.65
CA GLU A 41 -7.32 7.29 -20.26
C GLU A 41 -6.77 5.99 -19.67
N SER A 42 -6.91 5.81 -18.35
CA SER A 42 -6.45 4.61 -17.64
C SER A 42 -7.16 3.33 -18.10
N VAL A 43 -8.46 3.38 -18.41
CA VAL A 43 -9.19 2.18 -18.86
C VAL A 43 -8.80 1.71 -20.26
N GLU A 44 -8.33 2.61 -21.11
CA GLU A 44 -7.79 2.23 -22.42
C GLU A 44 -6.45 1.51 -22.28
N ILE A 45 -5.60 1.89 -21.32
CA ILE A 45 -4.38 1.16 -20.96
C ILE A 45 -4.73 -0.27 -20.52
N PHE A 46 -5.64 -0.41 -19.58
CA PHE A 46 -6.10 -1.72 -19.11
C PHE A 46 -6.70 -2.58 -20.22
N THR A 47 -7.47 -1.97 -21.11
CA THR A 47 -8.05 -2.66 -22.27
C THR A 47 -6.98 -3.21 -23.22
N GLY A 48 -5.89 -2.45 -23.43
CA GLY A 48 -4.76 -2.89 -24.25
C GLY A 48 -3.93 -4.00 -23.60
N GLU A 49 -3.77 -3.97 -22.27
CA GLU A 49 -2.94 -4.91 -21.51
C GLU A 49 -3.67 -6.20 -21.10
N GLY A 50 -4.98 -6.12 -20.86
CA GLY A 50 -5.78 -7.20 -20.31
C GLY A 50 -5.75 -7.26 -18.78
N LEU A 51 -6.42 -8.29 -18.23
CA LEU A 51 -6.67 -8.45 -16.78
C LEU A 51 -5.43 -8.80 -15.97
N TYR A 52 -4.54 -9.61 -16.54
CA TYR A 52 -3.38 -10.16 -15.84
C TYR A 52 -2.14 -10.18 -16.76
N PRO A 53 -1.63 -9.01 -17.17
CA PRO A 53 -0.44 -8.95 -18.00
C PRO A 53 0.82 -9.31 -17.19
N PHE A 54 1.89 -9.66 -17.90
CA PHE A 54 3.21 -9.91 -17.31
C PHE A 54 4.17 -8.78 -17.68
N VAL A 55 4.91 -8.24 -16.71
CA VAL A 55 5.98 -7.25 -16.99
C VAL A 55 7.20 -7.90 -17.65
N GLY A 56 7.41 -9.19 -17.39
CA GLY A 56 8.44 -10.00 -18.04
C GLY A 56 7.85 -11.25 -18.69
N ASN A 57 8.69 -12.27 -18.85
CA ASN A 57 8.33 -13.48 -19.61
C ASN A 57 7.83 -14.62 -18.71
N THR A 58 7.43 -14.33 -17.48
CA THR A 58 7.05 -15.39 -16.52
C THR A 58 5.73 -15.05 -15.80
N PRO A 59 4.87 -16.07 -15.54
CA PRO A 59 3.68 -15.89 -14.70
C PRO A 59 3.97 -15.42 -13.28
N ALA A 60 5.22 -15.52 -12.80
CA ALA A 60 5.60 -15.02 -11.49
C ALA A 60 5.67 -13.48 -11.40
N GLU A 61 5.54 -12.79 -12.52
CA GLU A 61 5.53 -11.32 -12.66
C GLU A 61 4.19 -10.81 -13.18
N GLU A 62 3.12 -11.56 -12.89
CA GLU A 62 1.73 -11.18 -13.15
C GLU A 62 1.36 -9.90 -12.39
N LEU A 63 0.73 -8.98 -13.12
CA LEU A 63 0.09 -7.80 -12.57
C LEU A 63 -1.38 -8.06 -12.33
N ASP A 64 -1.95 -7.36 -11.36
CA ASP A 64 -3.38 -7.44 -11.05
C ASP A 64 -4.11 -6.20 -11.62
N ASN A 65 -4.17 -6.11 -12.95
CA ASN A 65 -4.96 -5.07 -13.63
C ASN A 65 -6.46 -5.24 -13.34
N TRP A 66 -6.87 -6.45 -13.01
CA TRP A 66 -8.21 -6.75 -12.57
C TRP A 66 -8.56 -5.91 -11.33
N THR A 67 -7.75 -5.95 -10.28
CA THR A 67 -7.96 -5.12 -9.08
C THR A 67 -7.61 -3.66 -9.31
N ASP A 68 -6.52 -3.33 -10.01
CA ASP A 68 -6.11 -1.92 -10.25
C ASP A 68 -7.20 -1.15 -11.03
N SER A 69 -7.83 -1.77 -12.04
CA SER A 69 -8.94 -1.16 -12.77
C SER A 69 -10.16 -0.92 -11.88
N LEU A 70 -10.48 -1.84 -10.98
CA LEU A 70 -11.53 -1.67 -9.98
C LEU A 70 -11.22 -0.53 -9.01
N MET A 71 -9.98 -0.40 -8.55
CA MET A 71 -9.54 0.68 -7.67
C MET A 71 -9.69 2.05 -8.33
N ILE A 72 -9.28 2.18 -9.59
CA ILE A 72 -9.41 3.42 -10.36
C ILE A 72 -10.86 3.72 -10.69
N HIS A 73 -11.64 2.72 -11.12
CA HIS A 73 -13.07 2.89 -11.41
C HIS A 73 -13.82 3.43 -10.18
N THR A 74 -13.55 2.87 -9.00
CA THR A 74 -14.08 3.34 -7.71
C THR A 74 -13.63 4.76 -7.39
N ALA A 75 -12.39 5.13 -7.73
CA ALA A 75 -11.86 6.46 -7.49
C ALA A 75 -12.53 7.52 -8.37
N CYS A 76 -12.90 7.17 -9.60
CA CYS A 76 -13.50 8.08 -10.58
C CYS A 76 -15.00 8.29 -10.40
N TYR A 77 -15.71 7.30 -9.87
CA TYR A 77 -17.17 7.34 -9.83
C TYR A 77 -17.71 8.20 -8.68
N GLN A 78 -18.67 9.08 -9.02
CA GLN A 78 -19.48 9.83 -8.06
C GLN A 78 -20.95 9.55 -8.34
N LYS A 79 -21.66 9.09 -7.32
CA LYS A 79 -23.10 8.87 -7.41
C LYS A 79 -23.82 10.21 -7.27
N GLU A 80 -24.70 10.53 -8.22
CA GLU A 80 -25.37 11.84 -8.34
C GLU A 80 -26.09 12.30 -7.05
N ASP A 81 -26.75 11.38 -6.35
CA ASP A 81 -27.49 11.68 -5.11
C ASP A 81 -26.69 11.43 -3.81
N ALA A 82 -25.39 11.15 -3.90
CA ALA A 82 -24.56 10.88 -2.71
C ALA A 82 -23.71 12.09 -2.33
N SER A 83 -23.66 12.39 -1.04
CA SER A 83 -22.67 13.33 -0.50
C SER A 83 -21.26 12.76 -0.60
N ALA A 84 -20.24 13.63 -0.58
CA ALA A 84 -18.84 13.21 -0.57
C ALA A 84 -18.50 12.25 0.58
N LEU A 85 -19.14 12.41 1.75
CA LEU A 85 -18.94 11.51 2.89
C LEU A 85 -19.58 10.14 2.65
N GLU A 86 -20.77 10.09 2.05
CA GLU A 86 -21.42 8.83 1.66
C GLU A 86 -20.59 8.10 0.60
N SER A 87 -20.11 8.79 -0.43
CA SER A 87 -19.21 8.22 -1.44
C SER A 87 -17.92 7.68 -0.81
N ALA A 88 -17.34 8.43 0.14
CA ALA A 88 -16.12 8.04 0.86
C ALA A 88 -16.26 6.73 1.67
N VAL A 89 -17.43 6.48 2.25
CA VAL A 89 -17.67 5.28 3.09
C VAL A 89 -18.24 4.12 2.26
N ALA A 90 -19.05 4.41 1.24
CA ALA A 90 -19.70 3.39 0.44
C ALA A 90 -18.84 2.86 -0.71
N ALA A 91 -17.90 3.68 -1.21
CA ALA A 91 -17.04 3.36 -2.35
C ALA A 91 -17.86 2.82 -3.53
N TYR A 92 -18.77 3.67 -4.03
CA TYR A 92 -19.67 3.31 -5.12
C TYR A 92 -18.91 3.09 -6.42
N ARG A 93 -19.40 2.16 -7.25
CA ARG A 93 -18.98 2.00 -8.64
C ARG A 93 -20.07 1.33 -9.48
N PRO A 94 -20.17 1.63 -10.78
CA PRO A 94 -20.95 0.86 -11.72
C PRO A 94 -20.37 -0.55 -11.90
N VAL A 95 -21.25 -1.53 -12.06
CA VAL A 95 -20.94 -2.89 -12.47
C VAL A 95 -21.92 -3.32 -13.55
N TYR A 96 -21.46 -4.18 -14.45
CA TYR A 96 -22.29 -4.69 -15.54
C TYR A 96 -22.39 -6.21 -15.44
N GLN A 97 -23.57 -6.73 -15.76
CA GLN A 97 -23.78 -8.17 -15.78
C GLN A 97 -22.80 -8.85 -16.75
N ASP A 98 -22.16 -9.93 -16.29
CA ASP A 98 -21.19 -10.74 -17.05
C ASP A 98 -19.96 -9.97 -17.58
N ALA A 99 -19.64 -8.80 -16.99
CA ALA A 99 -18.46 -8.03 -17.33
C ALA A 99 -17.37 -8.17 -16.26
N ASP A 100 -16.14 -8.45 -16.71
CA ASP A 100 -14.97 -8.14 -15.89
C ASP A 100 -14.87 -6.61 -15.70
N PRO A 101 -14.27 -6.10 -14.62
CA PRO A 101 -14.20 -4.66 -14.43
C PRO A 101 -13.31 -3.82 -15.29
N ILE A 102 -12.39 -4.36 -16.09
CA ILE A 102 -11.86 -3.55 -17.19
C ILE A 102 -13.02 -3.26 -18.15
N THR A 103 -13.80 -4.29 -18.48
CA THR A 103 -14.99 -4.15 -19.32
C THR A 103 -16.07 -3.26 -18.67
N SER A 104 -16.36 -3.42 -17.36
CA SER A 104 -17.35 -2.59 -16.65
C SER A 104 -16.93 -1.13 -16.62
N PHE A 105 -15.66 -0.86 -16.32
CA PHE A 105 -15.14 0.50 -16.31
C PHE A 105 -15.19 1.13 -17.70
N ARG A 106 -14.85 0.37 -18.74
CA ARG A 106 -14.94 0.86 -20.13
C ARG A 106 -16.37 1.13 -20.57
N MET A 107 -17.33 0.32 -20.14
CA MET A 107 -18.75 0.53 -20.44
C MET A 107 -19.29 1.79 -19.76
N ASP A 108 -18.91 2.03 -18.51
CA ASP A 108 -19.24 3.25 -17.76
C ASP A 108 -18.66 4.50 -18.44
N VAL A 109 -17.37 4.48 -18.81
CA VAL A 109 -16.73 5.59 -19.55
C VAL A 109 -17.41 5.87 -20.89
N LYS A 110 -18.00 4.86 -21.53
CA LYS A 110 -18.76 4.99 -22.78
C LYS A 110 -20.21 5.42 -22.58
N GLY A 111 -20.68 5.59 -21.35
CA GLY A 111 -22.06 5.96 -21.03
C GLY A 111 -23.07 4.89 -21.43
N ILE A 112 -22.71 3.61 -21.32
CA ILE A 112 -23.63 2.50 -21.59
C ILE A 112 -24.46 2.25 -20.34
N ASP A 113 -25.78 2.44 -20.38
CA ASP A 113 -26.63 2.17 -19.21
C ASP A 113 -27.22 0.75 -19.16
N ASN A 114 -27.22 0.04 -20.30
CA ASN A 114 -27.86 -1.26 -20.40
C ASN A 114 -27.13 -2.30 -19.52
N GLY A 115 -27.85 -2.90 -18.58
CA GLY A 115 -27.30 -3.89 -17.65
C GLY A 115 -26.38 -3.31 -16.57
N MET A 116 -26.37 -1.99 -16.40
CA MET A 116 -25.62 -1.30 -15.35
C MET A 116 -26.35 -1.41 -14.01
N GLU A 117 -25.61 -1.77 -12.97
CA GLU A 117 -26.03 -1.65 -11.57
C GLU A 117 -24.98 -0.84 -10.79
N ILE A 118 -25.42 0.00 -9.86
CA ILE A 118 -24.51 0.70 -8.95
C ILE A 118 -24.31 -0.19 -7.72
N THR A 119 -23.08 -0.61 -7.49
CA THR A 119 -22.72 -1.36 -6.29
C THR A 119 -21.93 -0.49 -5.30
N SER A 120 -21.91 -0.93 -4.04
CA SER A 120 -21.10 -0.34 -2.97
C SER A 120 -20.23 -1.43 -2.34
N TYR A 121 -18.97 -1.11 -2.03
CA TYR A 121 -18.05 -2.06 -1.40
C TYR A 121 -17.60 -1.66 0.00
N ALA A 122 -18.54 -1.20 0.83
CA ALA A 122 -18.34 -0.78 2.23
C ALA A 122 -17.82 -1.87 3.21
N ARG A 123 -17.38 -3.03 2.70
CA ARG A 123 -16.69 -4.07 3.49
C ARG A 123 -15.23 -3.72 3.77
N TYR A 124 -14.63 -2.86 2.95
CA TYR A 124 -13.26 -2.38 3.10
C TYR A 124 -13.26 -0.88 3.40
N TRP A 125 -12.15 -0.40 3.97
CA TRP A 125 -11.97 1.02 4.24
C TRP A 125 -11.67 1.84 2.99
N HIS A 126 -11.14 1.20 1.93
CA HIS A 126 -10.70 1.89 0.71
C HIS A 126 -9.69 3.00 0.94
N GLY A 127 -8.85 2.90 1.98
CA GLY A 127 -7.91 3.94 2.36
C GLY A 127 -6.89 4.31 1.28
N TYR A 128 -6.65 3.42 0.30
CA TYR A 128 -5.86 3.71 -0.89
C TYR A 128 -6.40 4.90 -1.69
N LEU A 129 -7.71 5.20 -1.62
CA LEU A 129 -8.36 6.33 -2.29
C LEU A 129 -7.83 7.68 -1.80
N VAL A 130 -7.33 7.75 -0.57
CA VAL A 130 -6.67 8.95 -0.01
C VAL A 130 -5.46 9.35 -0.85
N PHE A 131 -4.77 8.39 -1.46
CA PHE A 131 -3.63 8.65 -2.35
C PHE A 131 -4.04 8.62 -3.82
N LEU A 132 -4.90 7.66 -4.18
CA LEU A 132 -5.26 7.42 -5.57
C LEU A 132 -6.04 8.59 -6.19
N ARG A 133 -7.02 9.16 -5.49
CA ARG A 133 -7.81 10.30 -6.02
C ARG A 133 -6.96 11.55 -6.26
N PRO A 134 -6.11 12.01 -5.32
CA PRO A 134 -5.17 13.10 -5.60
C PRO A 134 -4.23 12.79 -6.77
N LEU A 135 -3.72 11.55 -6.89
CA LEU A 135 -2.84 11.20 -8.00
C LEU A 135 -3.57 11.25 -9.35
N LEU A 136 -4.79 10.68 -9.41
CA LEU A 136 -5.65 10.73 -10.59
C LEU A 136 -6.08 12.15 -10.97
N PHE A 137 -6.02 13.12 -10.05
CA PHE A 137 -6.23 14.52 -10.40
C PHE A 137 -5.10 15.07 -11.29
N PHE A 138 -3.87 14.54 -11.16
CA PHE A 138 -2.68 15.03 -11.86
C PHE A 138 -2.22 14.15 -13.02
N MET A 139 -2.55 12.85 -13.03
CA MET A 139 -2.05 11.90 -14.03
C MET A 139 -2.93 10.66 -14.15
N ASP A 140 -2.79 9.96 -15.26
CA ASP A 140 -3.41 8.65 -15.51
C ASP A 140 -2.65 7.50 -14.80
N TYR A 141 -3.13 6.28 -15.03
CA TYR A 141 -2.54 5.07 -14.49
C TYR A 141 -1.08 4.83 -14.93
N GLN A 142 -0.70 5.23 -16.14
CA GLN A 142 0.69 5.12 -16.60
C GLN A 142 1.60 6.03 -15.76
N GLY A 143 1.17 7.27 -15.51
CA GLY A 143 1.84 8.20 -14.60
C GLY A 143 1.96 7.63 -13.18
N ILE A 144 0.87 7.05 -12.65
CA ILE A 144 0.87 6.43 -11.32
C ILE A 144 1.86 5.26 -11.26
N ARG A 145 1.89 4.37 -12.25
CA ARG A 145 2.88 3.27 -12.33
C ARG A 145 4.31 3.79 -12.38
N ALA A 146 4.57 4.84 -13.16
CA ALA A 146 5.90 5.44 -13.22
C ALA A 146 6.33 5.99 -11.84
N LEU A 147 5.43 6.65 -11.13
CA LEU A 147 5.67 7.15 -9.78
C LEU A 147 5.91 6.00 -8.78
N THR A 148 5.10 4.95 -8.84
CA THR A 148 5.25 3.75 -8.00
C THR A 148 6.60 3.08 -8.24
N ASN A 149 7.00 2.89 -9.50
CA ASN A 149 8.30 2.33 -9.85
C ASN A 149 9.46 3.17 -9.28
N LEU A 150 9.44 4.49 -9.47
CA LEU A 150 10.42 5.39 -8.89
C LEU A 150 10.45 5.28 -7.35
N GLY A 151 9.27 5.20 -6.72
CA GLY A 151 9.14 5.00 -5.29
C GLY A 151 9.77 3.70 -4.81
N VAL A 152 9.53 2.57 -5.50
CA VAL A 152 10.13 1.27 -5.16
C VAL A 152 11.66 1.35 -5.23
N VAL A 153 12.22 1.84 -6.33
CA VAL A 153 13.67 2.02 -6.49
C VAL A 153 14.25 2.92 -5.41
N PHE A 154 13.62 4.08 -5.16
CA PHE A 154 14.02 5.01 -4.12
C PHE A 154 14.05 4.34 -2.75
N THR A 155 13.00 3.61 -2.39
CA THR A 155 12.91 2.98 -1.07
C THR A 155 13.91 1.82 -0.88
N LEU A 156 14.22 1.06 -1.94
CA LEU A 156 15.29 0.04 -1.90
C LEU A 156 16.65 0.68 -1.64
N LEU A 157 16.95 1.78 -2.33
CA LEU A 157 18.18 2.56 -2.12
C LEU A 157 18.23 3.18 -0.72
N LEU A 158 17.10 3.70 -0.23
CA LEU A 158 16.98 4.29 1.10
C LEU A 158 17.31 3.28 2.21
N ILE A 159 16.70 2.09 2.17
CA ILE A 159 16.94 1.05 3.18
C ILE A 159 18.38 0.54 3.08
N THR A 160 18.87 0.23 1.87
CA THR A 160 20.23 -0.26 1.66
C THR A 160 21.27 0.77 2.12
N GLY A 161 21.10 2.04 1.75
CA GLY A 161 21.95 3.15 2.18
C GLY A 161 21.92 3.35 3.70
N THR A 162 20.75 3.19 4.33
CA THR A 162 20.61 3.25 5.79
C THR A 162 21.40 2.11 6.47
N LEU A 163 21.31 0.88 5.96
CA LEU A 163 22.07 -0.26 6.47
C LEU A 163 23.58 -0.06 6.32
N ILE A 164 24.05 0.44 5.17
CA ILE A 164 25.46 0.77 4.93
C ILE A 164 25.94 1.85 5.91
N ARG A 165 25.18 2.95 6.05
CA ARG A 165 25.53 4.06 6.96
C ARG A 165 25.64 3.59 8.41
N GLN A 166 24.81 2.64 8.81
CA GLN A 166 24.81 2.03 10.13
C GLN A 166 25.81 0.86 10.29
N LYS A 167 26.58 0.54 9.24
CA LYS A 167 27.54 -0.59 9.19
C LYS A 167 26.91 -1.96 9.46
N ARG A 168 25.62 -2.13 9.13
CA ARG A 168 24.86 -3.39 9.31
C ARG A 168 24.91 -4.27 8.07
N TYR A 169 26.12 -4.58 7.60
CA TYR A 169 26.33 -5.25 6.31
C TYR A 169 25.69 -6.65 6.24
N CYS A 170 25.67 -7.38 7.36
CA CYS A 170 25.07 -8.71 7.45
C CYS A 170 23.56 -8.75 7.12
N LEU A 171 22.87 -7.61 7.19
CA LEU A 171 21.44 -7.51 6.88
C LEU A 171 21.15 -7.10 5.43
N ILE A 172 22.16 -6.65 4.68
CA ILE A 172 21.99 -6.20 3.30
C ILE A 172 21.60 -7.36 2.39
N LEU A 173 22.34 -8.47 2.44
CA LEU A 173 22.03 -9.62 1.60
C LEU A 173 20.64 -10.22 1.92
N PRO A 174 20.28 -10.49 3.19
CA PRO A 174 18.91 -10.90 3.53
C PRO A 174 17.84 -9.93 3.03
N PHE A 175 18.06 -8.61 3.20
CA PHE A 175 17.13 -7.59 2.70
C PHE A 175 16.91 -7.69 1.18
N LEU A 176 18.00 -7.75 0.41
CA LEU A 176 17.93 -7.81 -1.05
C LEU A 176 17.29 -9.11 -1.51
N CYS A 177 17.58 -10.24 -0.85
CA CYS A 177 16.88 -11.50 -1.11
C CYS A 177 15.38 -11.36 -0.85
N THR A 178 14.97 -10.82 0.30
CA THR A 178 13.54 -10.57 0.61
C THR A 178 12.89 -9.69 -0.45
N ALA A 179 13.55 -8.60 -0.87
CA ALA A 179 13.03 -7.72 -1.92
C ALA A 179 12.82 -8.46 -3.25
N LEU A 180 13.76 -9.32 -3.66
CA LEU A 180 13.62 -10.14 -4.87
C LEU A 180 12.48 -11.16 -4.76
N PHE A 181 12.32 -11.79 -3.59
CA PHE A 181 11.22 -12.74 -3.34
C PHE A 181 9.85 -12.08 -3.39
N LEU A 182 9.74 -10.82 -3.00
CA LEU A 182 8.51 -10.03 -3.09
C LEU A 182 8.15 -9.61 -4.52
N ARG A 183 8.95 -9.97 -5.54
CA ARG A 183 8.70 -9.66 -6.95
C ARG A 183 8.61 -8.14 -7.19
N PRO A 184 9.75 -7.43 -7.12
CA PRO A 184 9.76 -5.97 -7.11
C PRO A 184 9.21 -5.35 -8.40
N LEU A 185 9.25 -6.07 -9.54
CA LEU A 185 8.62 -5.62 -10.79
C LEU A 185 7.09 -5.61 -10.68
N ALA A 186 6.47 -6.67 -10.15
CA ALA A 186 5.02 -6.68 -9.94
C ALA A 186 4.58 -5.55 -8.99
N ILE A 187 5.34 -5.32 -7.92
CA ILE A 187 5.12 -4.20 -6.99
C ILE A 187 5.30 -2.82 -7.66
N ALA A 188 6.30 -2.67 -8.53
CA ALA A 188 6.59 -1.41 -9.21
C ALA A 188 5.53 -1.01 -10.24
N PHE A 189 4.80 -1.98 -10.80
CA PHE A 189 3.85 -1.77 -11.88
C PHE A 189 2.39 -2.09 -11.50
N SER A 190 2.08 -2.36 -10.23
CA SER A 190 0.70 -2.53 -9.76
C SER A 190 0.44 -1.77 -8.47
N ILE A 191 -0.63 -0.98 -8.45
CA ILE A 191 -1.01 -0.16 -7.28
C ILE A 191 -1.43 -1.06 -6.14
N GLN A 192 -2.25 -2.07 -6.45
CA GLN A 192 -2.70 -3.11 -5.54
C GLN A 192 -1.52 -3.71 -4.77
N PHE A 193 -0.46 -4.15 -5.46
CA PHE A 193 0.71 -4.73 -4.80
C PHE A 193 1.59 -3.71 -4.08
N SER A 194 1.67 -2.47 -4.55
CA SER A 194 2.52 -1.44 -3.95
C SER A 194 2.05 -0.95 -2.57
N SER A 195 0.74 -1.00 -2.31
CA SER A 195 0.10 -0.46 -1.09
C SER A 195 0.72 -1.03 0.18
N VAL A 196 0.74 -2.36 0.32
CA VAL A 196 1.30 -3.06 1.47
C VAL A 196 2.83 -2.97 1.50
N TYR A 197 3.48 -2.94 0.33
CA TYR A 197 4.93 -2.77 0.22
C TYR A 197 5.40 -1.46 0.87
N TYR A 198 4.74 -0.33 0.59
CA TYR A 198 5.14 0.95 1.18
C TYR A 198 4.94 1.00 2.69
N VAL A 199 3.86 0.39 3.21
CA VAL A 199 3.64 0.27 4.66
C VAL A 199 4.77 -0.53 5.31
N MET A 200 5.14 -1.67 4.70
CA MET A 200 6.23 -2.51 5.14
C MET A 200 7.58 -1.76 5.14
N ILE A 201 7.95 -1.13 4.03
CA ILE A 201 9.24 -0.42 3.92
C ILE A 201 9.30 0.79 4.86
N PHE A 202 8.21 1.54 5.01
CA PHE A 202 8.16 2.66 5.94
C PHE A 202 8.38 2.20 7.39
N SER A 203 7.73 1.11 7.79
CA SER A 203 7.94 0.50 9.10
C SER A 203 9.37 0.00 9.29
N LEU A 204 9.98 -0.61 8.28
CA LEU A 204 11.39 -0.99 8.30
C LEU A 204 12.30 0.22 8.49
N PHE A 205 12.06 1.30 7.74
CA PHE A 205 12.84 2.53 7.84
C PHE A 205 12.76 3.12 9.25
N LEU A 206 11.55 3.20 9.83
CA LEU A 206 11.35 3.67 11.20
C LEU A 206 12.09 2.78 12.22
N ILE A 207 12.06 1.45 12.05
CA ILE A 207 12.81 0.53 12.91
C ILE A 207 14.31 0.78 12.80
N LEU A 208 14.84 1.04 11.61
CA LEU A 208 16.27 1.30 11.43
C LEU A 208 16.70 2.63 12.05
N VAL A 209 15.89 3.70 11.90
CA VAL A 209 16.28 5.06 12.31
C VAL A 209 15.90 5.39 13.75
N CYS A 210 14.73 4.95 14.21
CA CYS A 210 14.15 5.34 15.50
C CYS A 210 14.28 4.27 16.58
N ARG A 211 15.17 3.29 16.39
CA ARG A 211 15.21 2.11 17.25
C ARG A 211 15.43 2.40 18.72
N ASN A 212 16.42 3.25 19.03
CA ASN A 212 16.77 3.52 20.41
C ASN A 212 15.57 4.13 21.16
N GLN A 213 14.78 4.94 20.46
CA GLN A 213 13.53 5.49 20.98
C GLN A 213 12.43 4.42 21.08
N MET A 214 12.40 3.43 20.19
CA MET A 214 11.41 2.34 20.21
C MET A 214 11.63 1.33 21.34
N GLU A 215 12.88 1.03 21.71
CA GLU A 215 13.21 0.15 22.84
C GLU A 215 12.87 0.81 24.19
N GLN A 216 12.85 2.15 24.26
CA GLN A 216 12.42 2.88 25.43
C GLN A 216 10.91 2.72 25.64
N ASP A 217 10.51 2.40 26.87
CA ASP A 217 9.11 2.35 27.31
C ASP A 217 8.18 1.57 26.38
N GLY A 218 8.67 0.48 25.76
CA GLY A 218 7.88 -0.40 24.90
C GLY A 218 7.23 0.28 23.69
N ARG A 219 7.77 1.40 23.20
CA ARG A 219 7.16 2.19 22.11
C ARG A 219 7.03 1.44 20.79
N TYR A 220 7.82 0.38 20.58
CA TYR A 220 7.65 -0.53 19.44
C TYR A 220 6.22 -1.10 19.34
N LEU A 221 5.51 -1.27 20.47
CA LEU A 221 4.11 -1.72 20.47
C LEU A 221 3.19 -0.74 19.73
N TYR A 222 3.43 0.58 19.87
CA TYR A 222 2.66 1.59 19.15
C TYR A 222 2.98 1.58 17.66
N LEU A 223 4.24 1.35 17.28
CA LEU A 223 4.61 1.18 15.87
C LEU A 223 3.82 0.02 15.25
N PHE A 224 3.85 -1.16 15.87
CA PHE A 224 3.16 -2.33 15.31
C PHE A 224 1.64 -2.17 15.30
N LEU A 225 1.06 -1.49 16.30
CA LEU A 225 -0.35 -1.12 16.28
C LEU A 225 -0.68 -0.20 15.09
N ILE A 226 0.05 0.90 14.94
CA ILE A 226 -0.17 1.88 13.86
C ILE A 226 0.07 1.24 12.50
N ASN A 227 1.12 0.43 12.35
CA ASN A 227 1.41 -0.32 11.14
C ASN A 227 0.26 -1.28 10.78
N GLY A 228 -0.29 -2.00 11.76
CA GLY A 228 -1.47 -2.84 11.56
C GLY A 228 -2.71 -2.04 11.15
N MET A 229 -2.94 -0.89 11.78
CA MET A 229 -4.04 0.02 11.42
C MET A 229 -3.90 0.53 9.98
N ILE A 230 -2.71 1.02 9.58
CA ILE A 230 -2.45 1.51 8.23
C ILE A 230 -2.59 0.37 7.21
N THR A 231 -2.07 -0.82 7.53
CA THR A 231 -2.21 -2.00 6.65
C THR A 231 -3.68 -2.33 6.44
N ALA A 232 -4.47 -2.45 7.50
CA ALA A 232 -5.91 -2.75 7.42
C ALA A 232 -6.72 -1.65 6.70
N TYR A 233 -6.21 -0.42 6.72
CA TYR A 233 -6.85 0.72 6.07
C TYR A 233 -6.56 0.78 4.56
N LEU A 234 -5.32 0.48 4.15
CA LEU A 234 -4.87 0.60 2.75
C LEU A 234 -5.03 -0.70 1.95
N ASP A 235 -4.89 -1.86 2.57
CA ASP A 235 -4.86 -3.15 1.88
C ASP A 235 -6.24 -3.57 1.36
N LEU A 236 -6.30 -3.93 0.08
CA LEU A 236 -7.48 -4.48 -0.58
C LEU A 236 -7.25 -5.96 -0.88
N LEU A 237 -7.00 -6.77 0.15
CA LEU A 237 -6.81 -8.23 0.07
C LEU A 237 -5.56 -8.68 -0.71
N THR A 238 -4.36 -8.28 -0.26
CA THR A 238 -3.10 -8.73 -0.86
C THR A 238 -2.31 -9.68 0.06
N TYR A 239 -1.18 -9.22 0.60
CA TYR A 239 -0.24 -9.99 1.40
C TYR A 239 0.11 -9.26 2.72
N PRO A 240 -0.89 -8.89 3.55
CA PRO A 240 -0.71 -8.04 4.73
C PRO A 240 0.25 -8.63 5.78
N ALA A 241 0.46 -9.95 5.75
CA ALA A 241 1.44 -10.64 6.59
C ALA A 241 2.87 -10.09 6.41
N ALA A 242 3.24 -9.62 5.20
CA ALA A 242 4.56 -9.04 4.95
C ALA A 242 4.78 -7.72 5.71
N ALA A 243 3.74 -6.88 5.79
CA ALA A 243 3.80 -5.60 6.51
C ALA A 243 4.03 -5.77 8.00
N LEU A 244 3.72 -6.93 8.59
CA LEU A 244 4.09 -7.24 9.98
C LEU A 244 5.37 -8.07 10.07
N GLY A 245 5.43 -9.18 9.34
CA GLY A 245 6.44 -10.22 9.50
C GLY A 245 7.85 -9.72 9.19
N ILE A 246 8.03 -9.00 8.09
CA ILE A 246 9.36 -8.52 7.69
C ILE A 246 9.87 -7.43 8.67
N PRO A 247 9.09 -6.39 9.03
CA PRO A 247 9.47 -5.44 10.08
C PRO A 247 9.79 -6.10 11.42
N LEU A 248 8.99 -7.09 11.85
CA LEU A 248 9.23 -7.81 13.09
C LEU A 248 10.56 -8.58 13.07
N VAL A 249 10.85 -9.30 11.99
CA VAL A 249 12.13 -10.00 11.82
C VAL A 249 13.30 -9.02 11.87
N PHE A 250 13.21 -7.86 11.21
CA PHE A 250 14.24 -6.81 11.29
C PHE A 250 14.40 -6.23 12.69
N PHE A 251 13.29 -5.99 13.40
CA PHE A 251 13.33 -5.53 14.77
C PHE A 251 14.08 -6.51 15.67
N LEU A 252 13.79 -7.81 15.54
CA LEU A 252 14.45 -8.88 16.30
C LEU A 252 15.93 -9.07 15.89
N ALA A 253 16.20 -9.12 14.59
CA ALA A 253 17.54 -9.34 14.03
C ALA A 253 18.49 -8.17 14.29
N THR A 254 17.95 -6.96 14.39
CA THR A 254 18.78 -5.84 14.81
C THR A 254 18.93 -5.83 16.35
N GLY A 255 17.99 -6.42 17.09
CA GLY A 255 17.93 -6.56 18.56
C GLY A 255 19.26 -6.85 19.28
N LYS A 256 19.37 -6.54 20.58
CA LYS A 256 20.57 -6.85 21.40
C LYS A 256 20.98 -8.34 21.37
N MET A 257 20.08 -9.24 20.99
CA MET A 257 20.34 -10.67 20.79
C MET A 257 21.41 -10.94 19.72
N VAL A 258 21.51 -10.11 18.67
CA VAL A 258 22.48 -10.33 17.57
C VAL A 258 23.85 -9.73 17.88
N ASN A 259 23.94 -8.68 18.73
CA ASN A 259 25.21 -8.18 19.26
C ASN A 259 25.99 -9.25 20.05
N PHE A 260 25.32 -10.29 20.56
CA PHE A 260 25.96 -11.44 21.21
C PHE A 260 26.64 -12.38 20.20
N LEU A 261 26.07 -12.54 18.99
CA LEU A 261 26.62 -13.38 17.93
C LEU A 261 27.78 -12.68 17.19
N GLU A 262 27.67 -11.36 16.93
CA GLU A 262 28.77 -10.58 16.35
C GLU A 262 30.00 -10.50 17.28
N LYS A 263 29.78 -10.41 18.60
CA LYS A 263 30.87 -10.49 19.59
C LYS A 263 31.57 -11.86 19.61
N ARG A 264 30.86 -12.95 19.28
CA ARG A 264 31.47 -14.28 19.18
C ARG A 264 32.33 -14.42 17.91
N HIS A 265 31.91 -13.85 16.78
CA HIS A 265 32.71 -13.90 15.56
C HIS A 265 34.00 -13.08 15.65
N THR A 266 33.99 -11.92 16.31
CA THR A 266 35.21 -11.14 16.56
C THR A 266 36.14 -11.79 17.60
N ALA A 267 35.61 -12.55 18.55
CA ALA A 267 36.42 -13.32 19.50
C ALA A 267 37.09 -14.55 18.86
N PHE A 268 36.48 -15.17 17.85
CA PHE A 268 37.07 -16.30 17.12
C PHE A 268 38.04 -15.90 16.00
N SER A 269 38.05 -14.64 15.57
CA SER A 269 39.04 -14.11 14.62
C SER A 269 40.32 -13.57 15.29
N LEU A 270 40.41 -13.66 16.62
CA LEU A 270 41.56 -13.23 17.44
C LEU A 270 42.24 -14.40 18.18
N LEU A 271 41.88 -15.64 17.83
CA LEU A 271 42.55 -16.89 18.20
C LEU A 271 43.11 -17.54 16.94
#